data_AF-A0A924NKT3-F1
#
_entry.id   AF-A0A924NKT3-F1
#
_cell.length_a   1.000
_cell.length_b   1.000
_cell.length_c   1.000
_cell.angle_alpha   90.00
_cell.angle_beta   90.00
_cell.angle_gamma   90.00
#
_symmetry.space_group_name_H-M   'P 1'
#
loop_
_entity.id
_entity.type
_entity.pdbx_description
1 polymer ?
#
loop_
_entity_poly.entity_id
_entity_poly.type
_entity_poly.pdbx_seq_one_letter_code
_entity_poly.pdbx_strand_id
1 'polypeptide(L)'
;MIAPGSGHPTDRASATTPVARSAQDVARLAGSAPSLDHLDGRSTVCRACPRLVDWREQVAQDKRASYADQTYWGRPVSGWGVARPRLLVMGLAPAAHGGNRTGRIFTGDRSGDVLWAALFRAGLATSPVSTTAHDTQQLVGTRITLPVRCAPPANKPTPEERDTCAPWLDRELELV
;
A
#
# COMPACT_ATOMS: atom_id res chain seq x y z
N MET A 1 13.35 8.98 1.91
CA MET A 1 12.22 8.03 2.03
C MET A 1 11.83 7.92 3.49
N ILE A 2 10.57 7.58 3.78
CA ILE A 2 10.07 7.45 5.14
C ILE A 2 10.55 6.11 5.75
N ALA A 3 11.30 6.19 6.85
CA ALA A 3 11.82 5.02 7.55
C ALA A 3 10.71 4.28 8.34
N PRO A 4 10.79 2.94 8.50
CA PRO A 4 9.88 2.18 9.35
C PRO A 4 9.80 2.74 10.78
N GLY A 5 8.58 2.94 11.28
CA GLY A 5 8.34 3.41 12.65
C GLY A 5 8.61 4.90 12.87
N SER A 6 8.76 5.69 11.81
CA SER A 6 8.99 7.15 11.92
C SER A 6 7.74 7.99 12.19
N GLY A 7 6.59 7.34 12.50
CA GLY A 7 5.35 8.02 12.85
C GLY A 7 4.43 8.35 11.66
N HIS A 8 4.67 7.79 10.47
CA HIS A 8 3.76 7.96 9.35
C HIS A 8 2.37 7.32 9.64
N PRO A 9 1.24 7.97 9.31
CA PRO A 9 -0.09 7.54 9.79
C PRO A 9 -0.51 6.12 9.38
N THR A 10 -0.01 5.64 8.24
CA THR A 10 -0.31 4.29 7.73
C THR A 10 0.76 3.25 8.08
N ASP A 11 1.84 3.64 8.74
CA ASP A 11 2.93 2.73 9.04
C ASP A 11 2.64 1.93 10.31
N ARG A 12 2.51 0.61 10.14
CA ARG A 12 2.41 -0.36 11.25
C ARG A 12 3.73 -1.07 11.52
N ALA A 13 4.79 -0.76 10.76
CA ALA A 13 6.10 -1.33 10.97
C ALA A 13 6.90 -0.57 12.03
N SER A 14 7.95 -1.23 12.51
CA SER A 14 8.96 -0.68 13.40
C SER A 14 10.35 -1.07 12.89
N ALA A 15 11.40 -0.58 13.56
CA ALA A 15 12.79 -0.96 13.26
C ALA A 15 13.05 -2.47 13.39
N THR A 16 12.24 -3.22 14.15
CA THR A 16 12.40 -4.65 14.38
C THR A 16 11.46 -5.51 13.53
N THR A 17 10.62 -4.91 12.69
CA THR A 17 9.70 -5.67 11.84
C THR A 17 10.49 -6.52 10.84
N PRO A 18 10.21 -7.84 10.75
CA PRO A 18 10.97 -8.74 9.88
C PRO A 18 10.75 -8.40 8.40
N VAL A 19 11.85 -8.31 7.66
CA VAL A 19 11.88 -7.99 6.23
C VAL A 19 11.85 -9.26 5.40
N ALA A 20 10.80 -9.43 4.59
CA ALA A 20 10.76 -10.48 3.57
C ALA A 20 11.74 -10.14 2.43
N ARG A 21 12.65 -11.05 2.08
CA ARG A 21 13.63 -10.88 0.99
C ARG A 21 13.47 -11.88 -0.15
N SER A 22 12.53 -12.82 -0.02
CA SER A 22 12.22 -13.84 -1.02
C SER A 22 10.72 -14.19 -1.01
N ALA A 23 10.25 -14.90 -2.04
CA ALA A 23 8.87 -15.41 -2.06
C ALA A 23 8.56 -16.36 -0.88
N GLN A 24 9.54 -17.15 -0.44
CA GLN A 24 9.41 -18.03 0.73
C GLN A 24 9.25 -17.23 2.02
N ASP A 25 10.00 -16.13 2.17
CA ASP A 25 9.82 -15.23 3.31
C ASP A 25 8.44 -14.57 3.30
N VAL A 26 7.94 -14.17 2.12
CA VAL A 26 6.60 -13.62 1.99
C VAL A 26 5.56 -14.62 2.48
N ALA A 27 5.60 -15.85 1.98
CA ALA A 27 4.67 -16.91 2.41
C ALA A 27 4.71 -17.15 3.93
N ARG A 28 5.91 -17.29 4.50
CA ARG A 28 6.11 -17.54 5.93
C ARG A 28 5.65 -16.36 6.81
N LEU A 29 6.00 -15.13 6.44
CA LEU A 29 5.70 -13.95 7.23
C LEU A 29 4.23 -13.52 7.09
N ALA A 30 3.61 -13.74 5.92
CA ALA A 30 2.19 -13.55 5.73
C ALA A 30 1.39 -14.59 6.54
N GLY A 31 1.62 -15.89 6.31
CA GLY A 31 0.84 -16.95 6.95
C GLY A 31 0.89 -16.95 8.48
N SER A 32 1.96 -16.41 9.07
CA SER A 32 2.12 -16.28 10.53
C SER A 32 1.67 -14.92 11.09
N ALA A 33 1.03 -14.04 10.30
CA ALA A 33 0.55 -12.75 10.78
C ALA A 33 -0.77 -12.94 11.55
N PRO A 34 -0.85 -12.63 12.86
CA PRO A 34 -2.04 -12.90 13.66
C PRO A 34 -3.14 -11.85 13.49
N SER A 35 -2.84 -10.68 12.92
CA SER A 35 -3.80 -9.59 12.71
C SER A 35 -3.44 -8.74 11.50
N LEU A 36 -4.38 -7.89 11.06
CA LEU A 36 -4.16 -6.93 9.98
C LEU A 36 -2.98 -5.98 10.28
N ASP A 37 -2.86 -5.46 11.50
CA ASP A 37 -1.72 -4.58 11.84
C ASP A 37 -0.37 -5.29 11.71
N HIS A 38 -0.29 -6.58 12.09
CA HIS A 38 0.93 -7.35 11.89
C HIS A 38 1.20 -7.61 10.41
N LEU A 39 0.16 -7.88 9.62
CA LEU A 39 0.27 -8.08 8.19
C LEU A 39 0.72 -6.79 7.47
N ASP A 40 0.12 -5.67 7.82
CA ASP A 40 0.43 -4.34 7.28
C ASP A 40 1.86 -3.95 7.65
N GLY A 41 2.27 -4.15 8.90
CA GLY A 41 3.65 -3.89 9.32
C GLY A 41 4.67 -4.72 8.53
N ARG A 42 4.47 -6.04 8.43
CA ARG A 42 5.39 -6.95 7.73
C ARG A 42 5.42 -6.70 6.22
N SER A 43 4.26 -6.49 5.60
CA SER A 43 4.16 -6.29 4.15
C SER A 43 4.78 -4.95 3.71
N THR A 44 4.64 -3.89 4.52
CA THR A 44 5.19 -2.55 4.22
C THR A 44 6.71 -2.43 4.37
N VAL A 45 7.41 -3.47 4.83
CA VAL A 45 8.89 -3.51 4.80
C VAL A 45 9.43 -4.54 3.82
N CYS A 46 8.56 -5.23 3.07
CA CYS A 46 8.95 -6.26 2.10
C CYS A 46 9.92 -5.74 1.03
N ARG A 47 10.93 -6.56 0.72
CA ARG A 47 11.94 -6.36 -0.34
C ARG A 47 12.11 -7.58 -1.25
N ALA A 48 11.09 -8.43 -1.36
CA ALA A 48 11.19 -9.71 -2.07
C ALA A 48 11.26 -9.60 -3.62
N CYS A 49 10.90 -8.45 -4.20
CA CYS A 49 10.87 -8.25 -5.65
C CYS A 49 11.91 -7.18 -6.07
N PRO A 50 13.13 -7.56 -6.50
CA PRO A 50 14.21 -6.60 -6.76
C PRO A 50 13.82 -5.45 -7.71
N ARG A 51 13.20 -5.78 -8.86
CA ARG A 51 12.75 -4.77 -9.83
C ARG A 51 11.79 -3.73 -9.24
N LEU A 52 10.87 -4.15 -8.38
CA LEU A 52 9.91 -3.24 -7.73
C LEU A 52 10.56 -2.43 -6.61
N VAL A 53 11.51 -3.02 -5.89
CA VAL A 53 12.30 -2.33 -4.86
C VAL A 53 13.13 -1.24 -5.50
N ASP A 54 13.89 -1.56 -6.54
CA ASP A 54 14.73 -0.59 -7.25
C ASP A 54 13.88 0.54 -7.82
N TRP A 55 12.76 0.22 -8.49
CA TRP A 55 11.90 1.22 -9.09
C TRP A 55 11.23 2.15 -8.08
N ARG A 56 10.62 1.61 -7.02
CA ARG A 56 9.87 2.43 -6.05
C ARG A 56 10.80 3.39 -5.29
N GLU A 57 12.04 2.95 -5.05
CA GLU A 57 13.08 3.72 -4.36
C GLU A 57 13.72 4.75 -5.29
N GLN A 58 13.98 4.37 -6.55
CA GLN A 58 14.40 5.30 -7.59
C GLN A 58 13.39 6.44 -7.73
N VAL A 59 12.09 6.14 -7.88
CA VAL A 59 11.05 7.18 -7.99
C VAL A 59 10.99 8.09 -6.75
N ALA A 60 11.31 7.56 -5.57
CA ALA A 60 11.34 8.33 -4.34
C ALA A 60 12.58 9.24 -4.22
N GLN A 61 13.64 8.95 -4.97
CA GLN A 61 14.85 9.77 -5.11
C GLN A 61 14.71 10.76 -6.29
N ASP A 62 14.39 10.24 -7.47
CA ASP A 62 14.20 10.96 -8.73
C ASP A 62 12.76 11.50 -8.84
N LYS A 63 12.42 12.39 -7.91
CA LYS A 63 11.06 12.92 -7.79
C LYS A 63 10.68 13.79 -8.99
N ARG A 64 9.40 13.77 -9.37
CA ARG A 64 8.84 14.80 -10.26
C ARG A 64 9.02 16.19 -9.65
N ALA A 65 9.28 17.19 -10.50
CA ALA A 65 9.46 18.58 -10.09
C ALA A 65 8.31 19.10 -9.20
N SER A 66 7.07 18.72 -9.49
CA SER A 66 5.88 19.08 -8.70
C SER A 66 5.86 18.52 -7.28
N TYR A 67 6.76 17.59 -6.95
CA TYR A 67 6.84 16.89 -5.66
C TYR A 67 8.26 16.88 -5.09
N ALA A 68 9.15 17.77 -5.56
CA ALA A 68 10.57 17.74 -5.23
C ALA A 68 10.85 17.90 -3.72
N ASP A 69 10.05 18.74 -3.06
CA ASP A 69 10.09 19.06 -1.63
C ASP A 69 9.46 17.97 -0.74
N GLN A 70 8.68 17.06 -1.31
CA GLN A 70 7.96 16.05 -0.53
C GLN A 70 8.85 14.86 -0.18
N THR A 71 8.72 14.36 1.04
CA THR A 71 9.34 13.08 1.42
C THR A 71 8.42 11.94 1.02
N TYR A 72 8.92 11.04 0.16
CA TYR A 72 8.17 9.90 -0.34
C TYR A 72 8.16 8.75 0.65
N TRP A 73 7.03 8.03 0.68
CA TRP A 73 6.91 6.73 1.33
C TRP A 73 7.97 5.72 0.84
N GLY A 74 8.08 5.49 -0.47
CA GLY A 74 9.15 4.66 -1.07
C GLY A 74 9.14 3.18 -0.66
N ARG A 75 8.00 2.68 -0.15
CA ARG A 75 7.82 1.35 0.44
C ARG A 75 6.55 0.69 -0.12
N PRO A 76 6.35 -0.62 0.09
CA PRO A 76 5.07 -1.26 -0.21
C PRO A 76 3.91 -0.55 0.52
N VAL A 77 2.75 -0.45 -0.12
CA VAL A 77 1.53 0.13 0.42
C VAL A 77 0.60 -1.01 0.83
N SER A 78 0.18 -1.03 2.09
CA SER A 78 -0.78 -2.02 2.60
C SER A 78 -2.21 -1.68 2.18
N GLY A 79 -3.12 -2.65 2.35
CA GLY A 79 -4.55 -2.35 2.25
C GLY A 79 -5.01 -1.41 3.36
N TRP A 80 -6.15 -0.76 3.14
CA TRP A 80 -6.64 0.28 4.03
C TRP A 80 -8.17 0.27 4.10
N GLY A 81 -8.71 0.57 5.28
CA GLY A 81 -10.14 0.61 5.55
C GLY A 81 -10.55 -0.22 6.77
N VAL A 82 -11.83 -0.56 6.85
CA VAL A 82 -12.38 -1.26 8.02
C VAL A 82 -11.87 -2.71 8.09
N ALA A 83 -11.71 -3.22 9.31
CA ALA A 83 -11.21 -4.59 9.54
C ALA A 83 -12.24 -5.68 9.23
N ARG A 84 -13.54 -5.35 9.20
CA ARG A 84 -14.64 -6.25 8.83
C ARG A 84 -15.51 -5.60 7.76
N PRO A 85 -15.02 -5.54 6.50
CA PRO A 85 -15.70 -4.85 5.42
C PRO A 85 -16.91 -5.65 4.93
N ARG A 86 -17.94 -4.93 4.47
CA ARG A 86 -19.05 -5.50 3.69
C ARG A 86 -18.76 -5.47 2.19
N LEU A 87 -17.81 -4.63 1.78
CA LEU A 87 -17.34 -4.48 0.42
C LEU A 87 -15.81 -4.40 0.40
N LEU A 88 -15.20 -5.18 -0.48
CA LEU A 88 -13.77 -5.11 -0.76
C LEU A 88 -13.56 -4.59 -2.17
N VAL A 89 -12.75 -3.55 -2.31
CA VAL A 89 -12.30 -3.00 -3.59
C VAL A 89 -10.87 -3.43 -3.82
N MET A 90 -10.61 -4.12 -4.93
CA MET A 90 -9.26 -4.55 -5.29
C MET A 90 -8.73 -3.71 -6.44
N GLY A 91 -7.62 -3.00 -6.20
CA GLY A 91 -6.86 -2.32 -7.26
C GLY A 91 -5.84 -3.24 -7.93
N LEU A 92 -4.91 -2.67 -8.68
CA LEU A 92 -3.80 -3.40 -9.29
C LEU A 92 -2.51 -3.29 -8.46
N ALA A 93 -1.97 -2.07 -8.37
CA ALA A 93 -0.75 -1.73 -7.64
C ALA A 93 -0.71 -0.22 -7.35
N PRO A 94 0.15 0.27 -6.44
CA PRO A 94 0.26 1.69 -6.16
C PRO A 94 0.82 2.47 -7.35
N ALA A 95 0.33 3.68 -7.58
CA ALA A 95 0.94 4.60 -8.52
C ALA A 95 2.30 5.12 -7.99
N ALA A 96 3.25 5.31 -8.90
CA ALA A 96 4.60 5.79 -8.62
C ALA A 96 4.65 7.13 -7.85
N HIS A 97 3.71 8.03 -8.13
CA HIS A 97 3.57 9.33 -7.43
C HIS A 97 2.24 9.47 -6.68
N GLY A 98 1.52 8.37 -6.47
CA GLY A 98 0.34 8.29 -5.61
C GLY A 98 0.71 7.58 -4.33
N GLY A 99 0.27 6.33 -4.16
CA GLY A 99 0.59 5.53 -2.98
C GLY A 99 2.09 5.37 -2.67
N ASN A 100 2.97 5.30 -3.67
CA ASN A 100 4.43 5.25 -3.41
C ASN A 100 5.00 6.59 -2.88
N ARG A 101 4.27 7.69 -3.09
CA ARG A 101 4.59 9.00 -2.49
C ARG A 101 3.93 9.16 -1.13
N THR A 102 2.63 8.89 -1.04
CA THR A 102 1.78 9.23 0.11
C THR A 102 1.69 8.13 1.17
N GLY A 103 2.09 6.89 0.85
CA GLY A 103 1.99 5.74 1.76
C GLY A 103 0.57 5.27 2.06
N ARG A 104 -0.45 5.84 1.40
CA ARG A 104 -1.85 5.40 1.50
C ARG A 104 -2.38 5.01 0.12
N ILE A 105 -3.09 3.89 0.07
CA ILE A 105 -3.67 3.34 -1.15
C ILE A 105 -4.57 4.37 -1.85
N PHE A 106 -4.48 4.46 -3.18
CA PHE A 106 -5.25 5.41 -4.01
C PHE A 106 -5.19 6.89 -3.55
N THR A 107 -4.13 7.34 -2.88
CA THR A 107 -4.05 8.70 -2.33
C THR A 107 -3.03 9.54 -3.10
N GLY A 108 -3.44 10.72 -3.57
CA GLY A 108 -2.56 11.67 -4.25
C GLY A 108 -2.28 11.38 -5.72
N ASP A 109 -3.17 10.68 -6.42
CA ASP A 109 -3.11 10.49 -7.86
C ASP A 109 -4.52 10.54 -8.50
N ARG A 110 -4.56 10.70 -9.83
CA ARG A 110 -5.82 10.86 -10.58
C ARG A 110 -6.75 9.64 -10.50
N SER A 111 -6.20 8.43 -10.36
CA SER A 111 -7.02 7.22 -10.23
C SER A 111 -7.72 7.20 -8.86
N GLY A 112 -7.01 7.67 -7.83
CA GLY A 112 -7.54 7.93 -6.52
C GLY A 112 -8.68 8.94 -6.53
N ASP A 113 -8.50 10.08 -7.19
CA ASP A 113 -9.54 11.14 -7.24
C ASP A 113 -10.88 10.60 -7.76
N VAL A 114 -10.85 9.77 -8.80
CA VAL A 114 -12.05 9.13 -9.36
C VAL A 114 -12.66 8.16 -8.36
N LEU A 115 -11.84 7.31 -7.72
CA LEU A 115 -12.30 6.29 -6.78
C LEU A 115 -12.94 6.93 -5.54
N TRP A 116 -12.27 7.89 -4.89
CA TRP A 116 -12.77 8.51 -3.66
C TRP A 116 -14.05 9.28 -3.90
N ALA A 117 -14.16 10.01 -5.01
CA ALA A 117 -15.39 10.68 -5.37
C ALA A 117 -16.55 9.68 -5.57
N ALA A 118 -16.30 8.51 -6.16
CA ALA A 118 -17.30 7.47 -6.32
C ALA A 118 -17.71 6.82 -5.00
N LEU A 119 -16.73 6.47 -4.15
CA LEU A 119 -16.99 5.88 -2.83
C LEU A 119 -17.77 6.83 -1.93
N PHE A 120 -17.44 8.12 -1.95
CA PHE A 120 -18.17 9.15 -1.20
C PHE A 120 -19.63 9.24 -1.64
N ARG A 121 -19.90 9.32 -2.95
CA ARG A 121 -21.27 9.35 -3.48
C ARG A 121 -22.07 8.09 -3.12
N ALA A 122 -21.39 6.95 -2.97
CA ALA A 122 -22.00 5.70 -2.57
C ALA A 122 -22.16 5.54 -1.04
N GLY A 123 -21.73 6.53 -0.23
CA GLY A 123 -21.77 6.45 1.23
C GLY A 123 -20.73 5.49 1.83
N LEU A 124 -19.68 5.16 1.09
CA LEU A 124 -18.62 4.20 1.44
C LEU A 124 -17.32 4.87 1.90
N ALA A 125 -17.24 6.20 1.85
CA ALA A 125 -16.15 7.01 2.35
C ALA A 125 -16.67 8.32 2.96
N THR A 126 -15.93 8.91 3.89
CA THR A 126 -16.33 10.14 4.59
C THR A 126 -16.01 11.43 3.82
N SER A 127 -15.09 11.37 2.86
CA SER A 127 -14.69 12.50 2.01
C SER A 127 -14.61 12.08 0.54
N PRO A 128 -14.92 12.97 -0.42
CA PRO A 128 -14.71 12.73 -1.84
C PRO A 128 -13.24 12.84 -2.26
N VAL A 129 -12.37 13.33 -1.39
CA VAL A 129 -10.95 13.58 -1.66
C VAL A 129 -10.04 12.88 -0.66
N SER A 130 -8.86 12.50 -1.14
CA SER A 130 -7.81 11.83 -0.38
C SER A 130 -6.46 12.29 -0.92
N THR A 131 -5.88 13.31 -0.27
CA THR A 131 -4.71 14.02 -0.80
C THR A 131 -3.41 13.61 -0.10
N THR A 132 -3.50 13.25 1.18
CA THR A 132 -2.36 12.89 2.03
C THR A 132 -2.77 11.87 3.08
N ALA A 133 -1.85 11.01 3.52
CA ALA A 133 -2.11 10.07 4.61
C ALA A 133 -2.51 10.74 5.95
N HIS A 134 -2.25 12.05 6.10
CA HIS A 134 -2.58 12.84 7.29
C HIS A 134 -3.97 13.50 7.26
N ASP A 135 -4.74 13.35 6.17
CA ASP A 135 -6.09 13.92 6.11
C ASP A 135 -7.10 13.10 6.94
N THR A 136 -8.34 13.58 7.00
CA THR A 136 -9.43 12.99 7.79
C THR A 136 -10.22 11.92 7.04
N GLN A 137 -9.75 11.45 5.88
CA GLN A 137 -10.46 10.46 5.09
C GLN A 137 -10.63 9.15 5.88
N GLN A 138 -11.81 8.54 5.77
CA GLN A 138 -12.14 7.23 6.34
C GLN A 138 -13.02 6.44 5.38
N LEU A 139 -12.85 5.11 5.37
CA LEU A 139 -13.77 4.20 4.66
C LEU A 139 -14.90 3.76 5.61
N VAL A 140 -16.11 3.68 5.08
CA VAL A 140 -17.31 3.24 5.79
C VAL A 140 -17.72 1.87 5.24
N GLY A 141 -17.65 0.85 6.09
CA GLY A 141 -18.02 -0.53 5.73
C GLY A 141 -17.21 -1.15 4.58
N THR A 142 -16.09 -0.52 4.20
CA THR A 142 -15.32 -0.85 2.99
C THR A 142 -13.83 -0.99 3.30
N ARG A 143 -13.16 -1.85 2.56
CA ARG A 143 -11.69 -1.98 2.55
C ARG A 143 -11.17 -1.98 1.12
N ILE A 144 -10.01 -1.38 0.90
CA ILE A 144 -9.32 -1.39 -0.38
C ILE A 144 -8.00 -2.14 -0.23
N THR A 145 -7.68 -3.04 -1.16
CA THR A 145 -6.42 -3.82 -1.18
C THR A 145 -5.82 -3.89 -2.59
N LEU A 146 -4.63 -4.50 -2.72
CA LEU A 146 -3.87 -4.67 -3.95
C LEU A 146 -3.25 -6.08 -4.02
N PRO A 147 -3.29 -6.75 -5.20
CA PRO A 147 -2.53 -7.97 -5.45
C PRO A 147 -1.02 -7.71 -5.52
N VAL A 148 -0.59 -6.50 -5.87
CA VAL A 148 0.82 -6.09 -5.82
C VAL A 148 0.95 -4.82 -4.99
N ARG A 149 1.72 -4.88 -3.90
CA ARG A 149 1.83 -3.76 -2.94
C ARG A 149 2.92 -2.75 -3.24
N CYS A 150 3.78 -2.97 -4.24
CA CYS A 150 4.81 -2.01 -4.65
C CYS A 150 4.46 -1.36 -5.98
N ALA A 151 4.83 -0.09 -6.18
CA ALA A 151 4.66 0.56 -7.47
C ALA A 151 5.48 -0.18 -8.54
N PRO A 152 4.86 -0.64 -9.65
CA PRO A 152 5.59 -1.25 -10.74
C PRO A 152 5.92 -0.21 -11.84
N PRO A 153 7.07 -0.36 -12.54
CA PRO A 153 7.33 0.39 -13.77
C PRO A 153 6.15 0.29 -14.74
N ALA A 154 5.81 1.43 -15.37
CA ALA A 154 4.67 1.56 -16.29
C ALA A 154 3.32 1.09 -15.74
N ASN A 155 3.16 1.00 -14.41
CA ASN A 155 1.99 0.43 -13.75
C ASN A 155 1.70 -1.03 -14.18
N LYS A 156 2.73 -1.78 -14.56
CA LYS A 156 2.61 -3.16 -15.06
C LYS A 156 3.48 -4.12 -14.22
N PRO A 157 2.91 -4.78 -13.21
CA PRO A 157 3.62 -5.86 -12.52
C PRO A 157 3.77 -7.07 -13.44
N THR A 158 4.81 -7.87 -13.20
CA THR A 158 4.98 -9.17 -13.86
C THR A 158 4.13 -10.24 -13.15
N PRO A 159 3.84 -11.38 -13.82
CA PRO A 159 3.22 -12.53 -13.15
C PRO A 159 4.02 -13.01 -11.92
N GLU A 160 5.35 -13.06 -12.03
CA GLU A 160 6.23 -13.44 -10.91
C GLU A 160 6.10 -12.49 -9.71
N GLU A 161 6.00 -11.18 -9.96
CA GLU A 161 5.81 -10.19 -8.89
C GLU A 161 4.44 -10.29 -8.24
N ARG A 162 3.39 -10.54 -9.04
CA ARG A 162 2.06 -10.85 -8.55
C ARG A 162 2.10 -12.09 -7.66
N ASP A 163 2.70 -13.17 -8.13
CA ASP A 163 2.74 -14.45 -7.43
C ASP A 163 3.58 -14.36 -6.14
N THR A 164 4.68 -13.61 -6.18
CA THR A 164 5.50 -13.30 -5.00
C THR A 164 4.71 -12.49 -3.96
N CYS A 165 3.79 -11.62 -4.38
CA CYS A 165 3.01 -10.78 -3.48
C CYS A 165 1.70 -11.45 -3.02
N ALA A 166 1.25 -12.51 -3.69
CA ALA A 166 -0.02 -13.19 -3.45
C ALA A 166 -0.22 -13.62 -1.98
N PRO A 167 0.76 -14.20 -1.26
CA PRO A 167 0.52 -14.64 0.12
C PRO A 167 0.14 -13.49 1.08
N TRP A 168 0.62 -12.28 0.80
CA TRP A 168 0.18 -11.11 1.56
C TRP A 168 -1.30 -10.80 1.28
N LEU A 169 -1.76 -10.90 0.03
CA LEU A 169 -3.17 -10.68 -0.32
C LEU A 169 -4.05 -11.78 0.29
N ASP A 170 -3.68 -13.05 0.12
CA ASP A 170 -4.43 -14.20 0.63
C ASP A 170 -4.65 -14.07 2.13
N ARG A 171 -3.57 -13.75 2.87
CA ARG A 171 -3.68 -13.53 4.32
C ARG A 171 -4.56 -12.34 4.68
N GLU A 172 -4.51 -11.26 3.89
CA GLU A 172 -5.38 -10.12 4.13
C GLU A 172 -6.85 -10.49 3.97
N LEU A 173 -7.19 -11.32 2.97
CA LEU A 173 -8.54 -11.82 2.73
C LEU A 173 -9.03 -12.78 3.81
N GLU A 174 -8.14 -13.57 4.42
CA GLU A 174 -8.49 -14.44 5.56
C GLU A 174 -8.77 -13.66 6.85
N LEU A 175 -8.21 -12.46 6.98
CA LEU A 175 -8.28 -11.64 8.21
C LEU A 175 -9.46 -10.67 8.23
N VAL A 176 -10.25 -10.58 7.15
CA VAL A 176 -11.34 -9.60 6.97
C VAL A 176 -12.72 -10.21 6.90
#